data_AF-A0A3S1F1S3-F1
#
_entry.id   AF-A0A3S1F1S3-F1
#
_cell.length_a   1.000
_cell.length_b   1.000
_cell.length_c   1.000
_cell.angle_alpha   90.00
_cell.angle_beta   90.00
_cell.angle_gamma   90.00
#
_symmetry.space_group_name_H-M   'P 1'
#
loop_
_entity.id
_entity.type
_entity.pdbx_description
1 polymer ?
#
loop_
_entity_poly.entity_id
_entity_poly.type
_entity_poly.pdbx_seq_one_letter_code
_entity_poly.pdbx_strand_id
1 'polypeptide(L)'
;MYFSLIYQGISPEDSERLLLRPMESKLKSLKGLKEMRSAAFQGGGYVLVEFQPQTNLATALQDTRSKVQDAKADLPQAAEEPVVTEVNISEFPVLVVTLSGNLPERVLTAAARELRDRIEEVPGVLEGSLQGARDDLVEVVIDPMKLSSYGLQLDQLIGAVGNSNSLVAAGNIEGSEGKYAVKVPSLIETPEDVAALPVVAGPNAVVQARDIATIRSTFKDAETVTRLNGKPAIAIEVKKRIGSNLIDTIAKVRTVSDEFLKSMPEGMNVTYTQDKSVFVNQLLGDLQNHVMIAVILVFIVILYALSGRASLLIGLAIPSSFLIGILLLAMMGYTINMIVLFSLILAVGMLVDDAIIVTEFAERRMSEGMPKEEAFALAAKRMAGPVIAATMTRIAAFSPLLFWPGIIGDFMKYMPITLIVTLSASMLYALVFAPTLGAIFAKAPPHHEDDNRDGWYMAIVKQAVRFPITVLVLTVALLFGVGFA
;
A
#
# COMPACT_ATOMS: atom_id res chain seq x y z
N MET A 1 -9.38 10.09 -9.03
CA MET A 1 -9.58 9.57 -10.39
C MET A 1 -8.85 10.44 -11.35
N TYR A 2 -8.21 9.82 -12.34
CA TYR A 2 -7.41 10.48 -13.36
C TYR A 2 -8.04 10.25 -14.73
N PHE A 3 -8.06 11.30 -15.55
CA PHE A 3 -8.59 11.30 -16.91
C PHE A 3 -7.50 11.79 -17.84
N SER A 4 -7.20 11.02 -18.88
CA SER A 4 -6.37 11.48 -19.99
C SER A 4 -7.28 11.88 -21.15
N LEU A 5 -7.04 13.06 -21.71
CA LEU A 5 -7.67 13.57 -22.91
C LEU A 5 -6.59 13.78 -23.95
N ILE A 6 -6.53 12.90 -24.94
CA ILE A 6 -5.47 12.92 -25.97
C ILE A 6 -6.08 13.46 -27.26
N TYR A 7 -5.43 14.47 -27.82
CA TYR A 7 -5.72 14.94 -29.17
C TYR A 7 -4.41 15.35 -29.84
N GLN A 8 -3.89 14.43 -30.65
CA GLN A 8 -2.59 14.56 -31.31
C GLN A 8 -2.46 15.90 -32.06
N GLY A 9 -1.41 16.65 -31.75
CA GLY A 9 -1.09 17.92 -32.43
C GLY A 9 -1.84 19.17 -31.92
N ILE A 10 -2.71 19.07 -30.91
CA ILE A 10 -3.36 20.26 -30.33
C ILE A 10 -2.37 21.10 -29.50
N SER A 11 -2.53 22.43 -29.54
CA SER A 11 -1.81 23.36 -28.65
C SER A 11 -2.33 23.24 -27.20
N PRO A 12 -1.52 23.55 -26.18
CA PRO A 12 -2.00 23.59 -24.80
C PRO A 12 -3.22 24.52 -24.61
N GLU A 13 -3.25 25.67 -25.28
CA GLU A 13 -4.33 26.65 -25.16
C GLU A 13 -5.65 26.15 -25.77
N ASP A 14 -5.58 25.51 -26.94
CA ASP A 14 -6.76 24.90 -27.55
C ASP A 14 -7.21 23.66 -26.79
N SER A 15 -6.29 22.90 -26.20
CA SER A 15 -6.61 21.76 -25.34
C SER A 15 -7.41 22.19 -24.10
N GLU A 16 -7.00 23.28 -23.44
CA GLU A 16 -7.78 23.84 -22.33
C GLU A 16 -9.20 24.18 -22.78
N ARG A 17 -9.34 24.88 -23.91
CA ARG A 17 -10.62 25.39 -24.39
C ARG A 17 -11.55 24.30 -24.91
N LEU A 18 -11.04 23.35 -25.69
CA LEU A 18 -11.82 22.36 -26.44
C LEU A 18 -11.96 21.02 -25.71
N LEU A 19 -11.02 20.67 -24.82
CA LEU A 19 -11.03 19.38 -24.11
C LEU A 19 -11.34 19.57 -22.62
N LEU A 20 -10.55 20.38 -21.91
CA LEU A 20 -10.65 20.49 -20.46
C LEU A 20 -11.91 21.22 -19.99
N ARG A 21 -12.25 22.38 -20.57
CA ARG A 21 -13.43 23.16 -20.14
C ARG A 21 -14.76 22.42 -20.27
N PRO A 22 -15.07 21.73 -21.39
CA PRO A 22 -16.28 20.90 -21.48
C PRO A 22 -16.29 19.79 -20.44
N MET A 23 -15.16 19.12 -20.23
CA MET A 23 -15.01 18.03 -19.27
C MET A 23 -15.25 18.52 -17.83
N GLU A 24 -14.57 19.59 -17.42
CA GLU A 24 -14.75 20.20 -16.10
C GLU A 24 -16.20 20.63 -15.84
N SER A 25 -16.88 21.18 -16.85
CA SER A 25 -18.27 21.63 -16.72
C SER A 25 -19.21 20.47 -16.35
N LYS A 26 -19.04 19.30 -16.98
CA LYS A 26 -19.84 18.11 -16.65
C LYS A 26 -19.45 17.53 -15.29
N LEU A 27 -18.14 17.46 -15.00
CA LEU A 27 -17.62 16.85 -13.77
C LEU A 27 -17.89 17.66 -12.49
N LYS A 28 -18.08 18.99 -12.60
CA LYS A 28 -18.48 19.85 -11.44
C LYS A 28 -19.77 19.41 -10.76
N SER A 29 -20.65 18.69 -11.46
CA SER A 29 -21.92 18.20 -10.92
C SER A 29 -21.79 16.91 -10.09
N LEU A 30 -20.59 16.33 -9.99
CA LEU A 30 -20.34 15.11 -9.23
C LEU A 30 -20.52 15.33 -7.73
N LYS A 31 -21.22 14.40 -7.08
CA LYS A 31 -21.41 14.40 -5.62
C LYS A 31 -20.14 13.93 -4.91
N GLY A 32 -19.80 14.56 -3.79
CA GLY A 32 -18.63 14.20 -2.99
C GLY A 32 -17.30 14.66 -3.58
N LEU A 33 -17.31 15.54 -4.60
CA LEU A 33 -16.11 16.17 -5.14
C LEU A 33 -15.44 17.05 -4.07
N LYS A 34 -14.17 16.80 -3.78
CA LYS A 34 -13.36 17.62 -2.88
C LYS A 34 -12.55 18.64 -3.67
N GLU A 35 -11.80 18.16 -4.66
CA GLU A 35 -10.94 19.00 -5.49
C GLU A 35 -10.92 18.46 -6.93
N MET A 36 -10.86 19.37 -7.90
CA MET A 36 -10.65 19.04 -9.30
C MET A 36 -9.49 19.88 -9.82
N ARG A 37 -8.46 19.22 -10.32
CA ARG A 37 -7.29 19.84 -10.97
C ARG A 37 -7.27 19.42 -12.42
N SER A 38 -6.81 20.30 -13.28
CA SER A 38 -6.63 20.01 -14.70
C SER A 38 -5.37 20.68 -15.17
N ALA A 39 -4.72 20.09 -16.18
CA ALA A 39 -3.59 20.72 -16.84
C ALA A 39 -3.60 20.35 -18.31
N ALA A 40 -3.41 21.35 -19.17
CA ALA A 40 -3.22 21.17 -20.59
C ALA A 40 -1.72 21.05 -20.92
N PHE A 41 -1.41 20.26 -21.93
CA PHE A 41 -0.08 20.11 -22.47
C PHE A 41 -0.15 19.91 -23.99
N GLN A 42 1.00 19.90 -24.65
CA GLN A 42 1.02 19.71 -26.10
C GLN A 42 0.51 18.31 -26.47
N GLY A 43 -0.50 18.23 -27.32
CA GLY A 43 -1.12 16.96 -27.71
C GLY A 43 -2.25 16.48 -26.78
N GLY A 44 -2.64 17.25 -25.76
CA GLY A 44 -3.77 16.88 -24.92
C GLY A 44 -3.85 17.58 -23.57
N GLY A 45 -4.46 16.91 -22.61
CA GLY A 45 -4.61 17.39 -21.24
C GLY A 45 -5.03 16.29 -20.30
N TYR A 46 -4.94 16.54 -19.01
CA TYR A 46 -5.48 15.64 -18.01
C TYR A 46 -6.37 16.38 -17.02
N VAL A 47 -7.30 15.62 -16.44
CA VAL A 47 -8.11 16.06 -15.31
C VAL A 47 -7.86 15.08 -14.16
N LEU A 48 -7.76 15.59 -12.95
CA LEU A 48 -7.61 14.85 -11.72
C LEU A 48 -8.75 15.25 -10.78
N VAL A 49 -9.61 14.30 -10.46
CA VAL A 49 -10.75 14.49 -9.54
C VAL A 49 -10.45 13.77 -8.23
N GLU A 50 -10.42 14.52 -7.14
CA GLU A 50 -10.30 14.03 -5.77
C GLU A 50 -11.68 14.04 -5.10
N PHE A 51 -12.08 12.89 -4.55
CA PHE A 51 -13.32 12.73 -3.78
C PHE A 51 -13.06 12.82 -2.28
N GLN A 52 -14.09 13.18 -1.52
CA GLN A 52 -14.04 13.09 -0.07
C GLN A 52 -13.87 11.62 0.37
N PRO A 53 -13.06 11.31 1.40
CA PRO A 53 -12.80 9.93 1.84
C PRO A 53 -14.05 9.11 2.19
N GLN A 54 -15.12 9.76 2.61
CA GLN A 54 -16.39 9.12 2.98
C GLN A 54 -17.24 8.69 1.78
N THR A 55 -16.83 9.06 0.56
CA THR A 55 -17.59 8.76 -0.67
C THR A 55 -17.37 7.30 -1.07
N ASN A 56 -18.44 6.61 -1.45
CA ASN A 56 -18.32 5.27 -2.03
C ASN A 56 -17.62 5.37 -3.39
N LEU A 57 -16.41 4.82 -3.47
CA LEU A 57 -15.57 4.89 -4.66
C LEU A 57 -16.20 4.21 -5.88
N ALA A 58 -16.93 3.10 -5.70
CA ALA A 58 -17.58 2.38 -6.79
C ALA A 58 -18.69 3.23 -7.42
N THR A 59 -19.53 3.86 -6.60
CA THR A 59 -20.57 4.78 -7.07
C THR A 59 -19.95 6.01 -7.72
N ALA A 60 -18.93 6.60 -7.09
CA ALA A 60 -18.22 7.74 -7.65
C ALA A 60 -17.59 7.42 -9.01
N LEU A 61 -17.04 6.21 -9.19
CA LEU A 61 -16.43 5.77 -10.45
C LEU A 61 -17.49 5.64 -11.55
N GLN A 62 -18.64 5.05 -11.23
CA GLN A 62 -19.75 4.90 -12.15
C GLN A 62 -20.34 6.26 -12.56
N ASP A 63 -20.57 7.14 -11.58
CA ASP A 63 -21.09 8.49 -11.81
C ASP A 63 -20.10 9.28 -12.68
N THR A 64 -18.81 9.16 -12.38
CA THR A 64 -17.73 9.79 -13.14
C THR A 64 -17.69 9.29 -14.58
N ARG A 65 -17.69 7.97 -14.80
CA ARG A 65 -17.72 7.38 -16.15
C ARG A 65 -18.94 7.87 -16.95
N SER A 66 -20.09 7.95 -16.30
CA SER A 66 -21.32 8.48 -16.92
C SER A 66 -21.14 9.94 -17.31
N LYS A 67 -20.56 10.78 -16.45
CA LYS A 67 -20.31 12.19 -16.76
C LYS A 67 -19.25 12.43 -17.82
N VAL A 68 -18.22 11.59 -17.88
CA VAL A 68 -17.23 11.60 -18.96
C VAL A 68 -17.89 11.23 -20.28
N GLN A 69 -18.80 10.25 -20.28
CA GLN A 69 -19.57 9.90 -21.46
C GLN A 69 -20.51 11.03 -21.91
N ASP A 70 -21.16 11.73 -20.97
CA ASP A 70 -21.96 12.93 -21.28
C ASP A 70 -21.10 14.05 -21.89
N ALA A 71 -19.86 14.21 -21.43
CA ALA A 71 -18.91 15.20 -21.94
C ALA A 71 -18.41 14.87 -23.34
N LYS A 72 -18.39 13.59 -23.73
CA LYS A 72 -17.92 13.13 -25.04
C LYS A 72 -18.64 13.81 -26.20
N ALA A 73 -19.92 14.13 -26.04
CA ALA A 73 -20.71 14.82 -27.08
C ALA A 73 -20.19 16.23 -27.39
N ASP A 74 -19.49 16.86 -26.44
CA ASP A 74 -18.96 18.22 -26.56
C ASP A 74 -17.47 18.21 -26.98
N LEU A 75 -16.83 17.04 -27.11
CA LEU A 75 -15.43 16.89 -27.53
C LEU A 75 -15.31 16.83 -29.07
N PRO A 76 -14.18 17.29 -29.66
CA PRO A 76 -13.92 17.11 -31.09
C PRO A 76 -13.94 15.64 -31.50
N GLN A 77 -14.51 15.32 -32.67
CA GLN A 77 -14.57 13.94 -33.17
C GLN A 77 -13.20 13.30 -33.41
N ALA A 78 -12.17 14.11 -33.65
CA ALA A 78 -10.79 13.66 -33.86
C ALA A 78 -10.02 13.41 -32.53
N ALA A 79 -10.60 13.74 -31.38
CA ALA A 79 -10.00 13.44 -30.08
C ALA A 79 -10.18 11.95 -29.75
N GLU A 80 -9.20 11.37 -29.07
CA GLU A 80 -9.28 10.00 -28.60
C GLU A 80 -10.33 9.86 -27.49
N GLU A 81 -10.85 8.63 -27.31
CA GLU A 81 -11.82 8.38 -26.26
C GLU A 81 -11.20 8.56 -24.87
N PRO A 82 -11.80 9.37 -23.99
CA PRO A 82 -11.27 9.60 -22.65
C PRO A 82 -11.35 8.33 -21.81
N VAL A 83 -10.20 7.92 -21.27
CA VAL A 83 -10.12 6.76 -20.36
C VAL A 83 -10.20 7.25 -18.92
N VAL A 84 -11.09 6.62 -18.14
CA VAL A 84 -11.24 6.87 -16.71
C VAL A 84 -10.40 5.87 -15.92
N THR A 85 -9.32 6.36 -15.31
CA THR A 85 -8.42 5.54 -14.49
C THR A 85 -8.60 5.88 -13.02
N GLU A 86 -8.82 4.85 -12.20
CA GLU A 86 -8.77 4.99 -10.75
C GLU A 86 -7.32 5.11 -10.29
N VAL A 87 -7.03 6.09 -9.43
CA VAL A 87 -5.73 6.18 -8.78
C VAL A 87 -5.87 5.52 -7.42
N ASN A 88 -5.43 4.27 -7.31
CA ASN A 88 -5.50 3.51 -6.06
C ASN A 88 -4.10 3.41 -5.43
N ILE A 89 -3.92 3.99 -4.25
CA ILE A 89 -2.63 3.96 -3.53
C ILE A 89 -2.22 2.51 -3.17
N SER A 90 -3.20 1.62 -3.03
CA SER A 90 -2.96 0.19 -2.77
C SER A 90 -2.31 -0.53 -3.96
N GLU A 91 -2.46 0.03 -5.16
CA GLU A 91 -1.87 -0.48 -6.40
C GLU A 91 -0.45 0.05 -6.64
N PHE A 92 0.12 0.82 -5.71
CA PHE A 92 1.52 1.19 -5.82
C PHE A 92 2.42 -0.03 -5.68
N PRO A 93 3.50 -0.13 -6.46
CA PRO A 93 4.36 -1.30 -6.47
C PRO A 93 4.95 -1.57 -5.08
N VAL A 94 4.95 -2.84 -4.70
CA VAL A 94 5.52 -3.33 -3.43
C VAL A 94 6.91 -3.92 -3.60
N LEU A 95 7.26 -4.28 -4.83
CA LEU A 95 8.53 -4.83 -5.26
C LEU A 95 8.73 -4.47 -6.73
N VAL A 96 9.95 -4.10 -7.11
CA VAL A 96 10.35 -3.92 -8.50
C VAL A 96 11.37 -4.99 -8.84
N VAL A 97 11.01 -5.90 -9.76
CA VAL A 97 11.88 -6.96 -10.26
C VAL A 97 12.51 -6.47 -11.55
N THR A 98 13.82 -6.27 -11.55
CA THR A 98 14.55 -5.72 -12.69
C THR A 98 15.35 -6.80 -13.39
N LEU A 99 15.09 -7.02 -14.67
CA LEU A 99 15.88 -7.86 -15.56
C LEU A 99 16.92 -7.00 -16.26
N SER A 100 18.19 -7.30 -16.07
CA SER A 100 19.32 -6.59 -16.70
C SER A 100 20.26 -7.58 -17.37
N GLY A 101 20.86 -7.18 -18.49
CA GLY A 101 21.79 -8.02 -19.22
C GLY A 101 22.35 -7.31 -20.44
N ASN A 102 23.52 -7.73 -20.92
CA ASN A 102 24.07 -7.24 -22.18
C ASN A 102 23.52 -8.07 -23.35
N LEU A 103 22.19 -8.10 -23.46
CA LEU A 103 21.45 -8.87 -24.45
C LEU A 103 20.66 -7.93 -25.36
N PRO A 104 20.29 -8.36 -26.58
CA PRO A 104 19.40 -7.59 -27.44
C PRO A 104 18.07 -7.27 -26.73
N GLU A 105 17.56 -6.06 -26.94
CA GLU A 105 16.33 -5.57 -26.29
C GLU A 105 15.15 -6.54 -26.48
N ARG A 106 15.01 -7.13 -27.68
CA ARG A 106 13.96 -8.11 -27.97
C ARG A 106 14.00 -9.34 -27.05
N VAL A 107 15.21 -9.82 -26.72
CA VAL A 107 15.40 -10.98 -25.84
C VAL A 107 15.06 -10.61 -24.40
N LEU A 108 15.48 -9.43 -23.94
CA LEU A 108 15.12 -8.93 -22.61
C LEU A 108 13.61 -8.73 -22.48
N THR A 109 12.96 -8.13 -23.48
CA THR A 109 11.51 -7.87 -23.48
C THR A 109 10.71 -9.17 -23.49
N ALA A 110 11.12 -10.15 -24.30
CA ALA A 110 10.48 -11.46 -24.33
C ALA A 110 10.57 -12.17 -22.96
N ALA A 111 11.77 -12.21 -22.37
CA ALA A 111 11.97 -12.80 -21.05
C ALA A 111 11.22 -12.04 -19.95
N ALA A 112 11.13 -10.72 -20.04
CA ALA A 112 10.40 -9.90 -19.07
C ALA A 112 8.88 -10.11 -19.16
N ARG A 113 8.32 -10.27 -20.37
CA ARG A 113 6.90 -10.61 -20.57
C ARG A 113 6.60 -11.99 -19.99
N GLU A 114 7.45 -12.99 -20.25
CA GLU A 114 7.27 -14.33 -19.68
C GLU A 114 7.39 -14.33 -18.15
N LEU A 115 8.38 -13.64 -17.60
CA LEU A 115 8.54 -13.51 -16.14
C LEU A 115 7.34 -12.78 -15.52
N ARG A 116 6.83 -11.71 -16.14
CA ARG A 116 5.63 -11.02 -15.69
C ARG A 116 4.46 -11.99 -15.60
N ASP A 117 4.20 -12.77 -16.65
CA ASP A 117 3.05 -13.68 -16.69
C ASP A 117 3.13 -14.71 -15.54
N ARG A 118 4.32 -15.27 -15.29
CA ARG A 118 4.56 -16.15 -14.13
C ARG A 118 4.42 -15.44 -12.77
N ILE A 119 4.82 -14.18 -12.67
CA ILE A 119 4.64 -13.37 -11.45
C ILE A 119 3.16 -13.09 -11.20
N GLU A 120 2.36 -12.84 -12.24
CA GLU A 120 0.92 -12.59 -12.13
C GLU A 120 0.14 -13.84 -11.69
N GLU A 121 0.65 -15.05 -11.97
CA GLU A 121 0.12 -16.31 -11.44
C GLU A 121 0.30 -16.45 -9.92
N VAL A 122 1.21 -15.70 -9.29
CA VAL A 122 1.48 -15.80 -7.86
C VAL A 122 0.28 -15.30 -7.04
N PRO A 123 -0.27 -16.13 -6.12
CA PRO A 123 -1.36 -15.72 -5.26
C PRO A 123 -1.00 -14.48 -4.44
N GLY A 124 -1.81 -13.42 -4.57
CA GLY A 124 -1.62 -12.16 -3.87
C GLY A 124 -1.00 -11.04 -4.72
N VAL A 125 -0.57 -11.33 -5.95
CA VAL A 125 -0.24 -10.33 -6.98
C VAL A 125 -1.52 -9.88 -7.68
N LEU A 126 -1.58 -8.59 -8.02
CA LEU A 126 -2.66 -7.99 -8.80
C LEU A 126 -2.26 -7.85 -10.27
N GLU A 127 -1.07 -7.31 -10.52
CA GLU A 127 -0.56 -6.95 -11.85
C GLU A 127 0.97 -6.78 -11.78
N GLY A 128 1.68 -7.14 -12.85
CA GLY A 128 3.10 -6.83 -13.05
C GLY A 128 3.27 -5.83 -14.20
N SER A 129 3.36 -4.53 -13.91
CA SER A 129 3.53 -3.54 -14.98
C SER A 129 4.97 -3.54 -15.51
N LEU A 130 5.13 -3.57 -16.83
CA LEU A 130 6.45 -3.54 -17.47
C LEU A 130 6.88 -2.10 -17.76
N GLN A 131 8.10 -1.75 -17.34
CA GLN A 131 8.71 -0.45 -17.59
C GLN A 131 9.98 -0.61 -18.43
N GLY A 132 10.11 0.20 -19.48
CA GLY A 132 11.22 0.14 -20.44
C GLY A 132 11.12 -0.99 -21.46
N ALA A 133 10.00 -1.71 -21.53
CA ALA A 133 9.69 -2.66 -22.59
C ALA A 133 8.94 -1.95 -23.71
N ARG A 134 9.54 -1.86 -24.90
CA ARG A 134 8.88 -1.28 -26.09
C ARG A 134 8.07 -2.34 -26.81
N ASP A 135 6.92 -1.96 -27.33
CA ASP A 135 6.12 -2.83 -28.19
C ASP A 135 6.75 -2.98 -29.57
N ASP A 136 6.66 -4.19 -30.12
CA ASP A 136 7.04 -4.44 -31.51
C ASP A 136 6.12 -3.64 -32.45
N LEU A 137 6.73 -3.00 -33.44
CA LEU A 137 6.07 -2.17 -34.44
C LEU A 137 6.60 -2.54 -35.82
N VAL A 138 5.70 -2.78 -36.77
CA VAL A 138 6.07 -2.83 -38.19
C VAL A 138 5.95 -1.42 -38.75
N GLU A 139 7.09 -0.82 -39.05
CA GLU A 139 7.19 0.53 -39.59
C GLU A 139 7.22 0.48 -41.12
N VAL A 140 6.34 1.26 -41.76
CA VAL A 140 6.24 1.39 -43.21
C VAL A 140 6.76 2.78 -43.60
N VAL A 141 8.02 2.85 -44.00
CA VAL A 141 8.68 4.11 -44.38
C VAL A 141 8.44 4.37 -45.87
N ILE A 142 7.52 5.28 -46.16
CA ILE A 142 7.08 5.59 -47.53
C ILE A 142 8.12 6.47 -48.21
N ASP A 143 8.45 6.16 -49.47
CA ASP A 143 9.30 7.00 -50.32
C ASP A 143 8.42 7.94 -51.17
N PRO A 144 8.40 9.26 -50.89
CA PRO A 144 7.53 10.19 -51.62
C PRO A 144 7.84 10.27 -53.11
N MET A 145 9.09 10.07 -53.52
CA MET A 145 9.48 10.10 -54.94
C MET A 145 8.92 8.88 -55.67
N LYS A 146 9.00 7.70 -55.06
CA LYS A 146 8.41 6.48 -55.65
C LYS A 146 6.90 6.60 -55.71
N LEU A 147 6.26 7.00 -54.62
CA LEU A 147 4.80 7.20 -54.56
C LEU A 147 4.31 8.12 -55.71
N SER A 148 4.99 9.26 -55.90
CA SER A 148 4.67 10.20 -56.98
C SER A 148 4.95 9.64 -58.38
N SER A 149 6.02 8.87 -58.58
CA SER A 149 6.35 8.25 -59.87
C SER A 149 5.30 7.22 -60.34
N TYR A 150 4.65 6.53 -59.40
CA TYR A 150 3.53 5.62 -59.68
C TYR A 150 2.18 6.35 -59.78
N GLY A 151 2.14 7.67 -59.58
CA GLY A 151 0.90 8.46 -59.57
C GLY A 151 -0.03 8.15 -58.41
N LEU A 152 0.51 7.61 -57.30
CA LEU A 152 -0.26 7.19 -56.13
C LEU A 152 -0.32 8.30 -55.08
N GLN A 153 -1.43 8.35 -54.35
CA GLN A 153 -1.62 9.24 -53.20
C GLN A 153 -1.44 8.47 -51.88
N LEU A 154 -1.04 9.19 -50.83
CA LEU A 154 -0.82 8.60 -49.50
C LEU A 154 -2.09 7.92 -48.96
N ASP A 155 -3.25 8.55 -49.17
CA ASP A 155 -4.54 8.05 -48.71
C ASP A 155 -4.90 6.68 -49.33
N GLN A 156 -4.45 6.42 -50.56
CA GLN A 156 -4.68 5.14 -51.22
C GLN A 156 -3.89 4.02 -50.55
N LEU A 157 -2.66 4.29 -50.10
CA LEU A 157 -1.85 3.33 -49.36
C LEU A 157 -2.46 3.06 -47.98
N ILE A 158 -2.87 4.10 -47.25
CA ILE A 158 -3.51 3.96 -45.94
C ILE A 158 -4.80 3.12 -46.06
N GLY A 159 -5.62 3.41 -47.07
CA GLY A 159 -6.83 2.64 -47.36
C GLY A 159 -6.54 1.18 -47.72
N ALA A 160 -5.50 0.91 -48.53
CA ALA A 160 -5.11 -0.45 -48.89
C ALA A 160 -4.69 -1.28 -47.68
N VAL A 161 -3.90 -0.70 -46.77
CA VAL A 161 -3.48 -1.37 -45.52
C VAL A 161 -4.70 -1.64 -44.62
N GLY A 162 -5.57 -0.64 -44.44
CA GLY A 162 -6.77 -0.78 -43.61
C GLY A 162 -7.74 -1.85 -44.12
N ASN A 163 -7.93 -1.95 -45.44
CA ASN A 163 -8.80 -2.95 -46.05
C ASN A 163 -8.20 -4.36 -46.03
N SER A 164 -6.87 -4.48 -46.02
CA SER A 164 -6.18 -5.76 -46.10
C SER A 164 -5.93 -6.41 -44.74
N ASN A 165 -6.09 -5.67 -43.64
CA ASN A 165 -5.93 -6.17 -42.27
C ASN A 165 -7.28 -6.26 -41.54
N SER A 166 -8.26 -6.92 -42.18
CA SER A 166 -9.61 -7.07 -41.63
C SER A 166 -10.03 -8.53 -41.64
N LEU A 167 -10.56 -9.00 -40.51
CA LEU A 167 -11.08 -10.35 -40.38
C LEU A 167 -12.45 -10.45 -41.08
N VAL A 168 -12.51 -11.17 -42.20
CA VAL A 168 -13.77 -11.44 -42.90
C VAL A 168 -14.37 -12.77 -42.42
N ALA A 169 -15.53 -12.69 -41.76
CA ALA A 169 -16.29 -13.88 -41.38
C ALA A 169 -17.06 -14.43 -42.59
N ALA A 170 -16.53 -15.46 -43.24
CA ALA A 170 -17.13 -16.07 -44.43
C ALA A 170 -18.27 -17.05 -44.15
N GLY A 171 -18.66 -17.22 -42.88
CA GLY A 171 -19.77 -18.09 -42.47
C GLY A 171 -19.41 -19.58 -42.54
N ASN A 172 -20.44 -20.42 -42.68
CA ASN A 172 -20.28 -21.86 -42.77
C ASN A 172 -20.87 -22.37 -44.09
N ILE A 173 -20.22 -23.35 -44.70
CA ILE A 173 -20.80 -24.15 -45.78
C ILE A 173 -21.48 -25.36 -45.15
N GLU A 174 -22.74 -25.59 -45.51
CA GLU A 174 -23.54 -26.70 -45.01
C GLU A 174 -23.79 -27.69 -46.16
N GLY A 175 -23.26 -28.90 -46.02
CA GLY A 175 -23.40 -29.99 -46.98
C GLY A 175 -24.08 -31.21 -46.36
N SER A 176 -24.26 -32.26 -47.16
CA SER A 176 -24.88 -33.53 -46.70
C SER A 176 -24.09 -34.24 -45.59
N GLU A 177 -22.79 -33.95 -45.46
CA GLU A 177 -21.90 -34.54 -44.44
C GLU A 177 -21.65 -33.62 -43.23
N GLY A 178 -22.26 -32.44 -43.18
CA GLY A 178 -22.18 -31.53 -42.03
C GLY A 178 -21.84 -30.09 -42.40
N LYS A 179 -21.55 -29.31 -41.35
CA LYS A 179 -21.34 -27.86 -41.41
C LYS A 179 -19.87 -27.53 -41.18
N TYR A 180 -19.25 -26.88 -42.16
CA TYR A 180 -17.83 -26.51 -42.14
C TYR A 180 -17.67 -25.00 -42.09
N ALA A 181 -16.89 -24.50 -41.12
CA ALA A 181 -16.56 -23.09 -41.03
C ALA A 181 -15.56 -22.68 -42.11
N VAL A 182 -15.89 -21.65 -42.88
CA VAL A 182 -14.98 -21.08 -43.88
C VAL A 182 -14.19 -19.96 -43.22
N LYS A 183 -12.86 -20.09 -43.23
CA LYS A 183 -11.94 -19.05 -42.77
C LYS A 183 -11.23 -18.44 -43.96
N VAL A 184 -11.26 -17.12 -44.05
CA VAL A 184 -10.45 -16.36 -45.02
C VAL A 184 -9.26 -15.78 -44.25
N PRO A 185 -8.02 -16.23 -44.52
CA PRO A 185 -6.84 -15.69 -43.89
C PRO A 185 -6.55 -14.30 -44.48
N SER A 186 -6.93 -13.25 -43.76
CA SER A 186 -6.73 -11.84 -44.17
C SER A 186 -6.13 -11.00 -43.05
N LEU A 187 -5.49 -11.64 -42.06
CA LEU A 187 -4.76 -10.94 -41.01
C LEU A 187 -3.28 -10.91 -41.38
N ILE A 188 -2.65 -9.77 -41.13
CA ILE A 188 -1.21 -9.59 -41.30
C ILE A 188 -0.52 -10.18 -40.07
N GLU A 189 0.36 -11.16 -40.26
CA GLU A 189 1.11 -11.78 -39.17
C GLU A 189 2.60 -11.40 -39.21
N THR A 190 3.13 -11.18 -40.41
CA THR A 190 4.56 -10.93 -40.64
C THR A 190 4.81 -9.60 -41.37
N PRO A 191 6.00 -9.00 -41.21
CA PRO A 191 6.41 -7.84 -42.01
C PRO A 191 6.37 -8.13 -43.53
N GLU A 192 6.61 -9.37 -43.93
CA GLU A 192 6.54 -9.83 -45.32
C GLU A 192 5.12 -9.75 -45.87
N ASP A 193 4.11 -10.02 -45.05
CA ASP A 193 2.70 -9.87 -45.44
C ASP A 193 2.39 -8.40 -45.75
N VAL A 194 2.89 -7.47 -44.92
CA VAL A 194 2.77 -6.02 -45.18
C VAL A 194 3.46 -5.64 -46.49
N ALA A 195 4.66 -6.19 -46.74
CA ALA A 195 5.43 -5.90 -47.94
C ALA A 195 4.76 -6.40 -49.23
N ALA A 196 4.01 -7.50 -49.15
CA ALA A 196 3.29 -8.10 -50.28
C ALA A 196 1.91 -7.47 -50.53
N LEU A 197 1.46 -6.54 -49.69
CA LEU A 197 0.14 -5.92 -49.82
C LEU A 197 -0.03 -5.23 -51.18
N PRO A 198 -1.09 -5.56 -51.95
CA PRO A 198 -1.41 -4.87 -53.18
C PRO A 198 -2.00 -3.49 -52.86
N VAL A 199 -1.37 -2.43 -53.38
CA VAL A 199 -1.80 -1.04 -53.16
C VAL A 199 -2.68 -0.57 -54.31
N VAL A 200 -2.25 -0.84 -55.54
CA VAL A 200 -3.05 -0.61 -56.76
C VAL A 200 -2.85 -1.75 -57.74
N ALA A 201 -3.94 -2.26 -58.30
CA ALA A 201 -3.94 -3.26 -59.36
C ALA A 201 -4.41 -2.62 -60.68
N GLY A 202 -3.53 -2.57 -61.67
CA GLY A 202 -3.85 -2.21 -63.04
C GLY A 202 -4.05 -3.45 -63.94
N PRO A 203 -4.41 -3.26 -65.22
CA PRO A 203 -4.66 -4.37 -66.15
C PRO A 203 -3.45 -5.29 -66.40
N ASN A 204 -2.23 -4.74 -66.29
CA ASN A 204 -0.98 -5.44 -66.62
C ASN A 204 -0.01 -5.58 -65.44
N ALA A 205 -0.23 -4.89 -64.31
CA ALA A 205 0.70 -4.89 -63.19
C ALA A 205 -0.02 -4.56 -61.87
N VAL A 206 0.51 -5.12 -60.78
CA VAL A 206 0.09 -4.82 -59.40
C VAL A 206 1.25 -4.14 -58.71
N VAL A 207 1.02 -2.95 -58.18
CA VAL A 207 2.00 -2.23 -57.36
C VAL A 207 1.79 -2.69 -55.91
N GLN A 208 2.85 -3.21 -55.30
CA GLN A 208 2.82 -3.69 -53.92
C GLN A 208 3.44 -2.65 -52.97
N ALA A 209 3.15 -2.79 -51.67
CA ALA A 209 3.68 -1.88 -50.66
C ALA A 209 5.22 -1.81 -50.67
N ARG A 210 5.91 -2.93 -50.92
CA ARG A 210 7.39 -2.96 -51.07
C ARG A 210 7.94 -2.12 -52.23
N ASP A 211 7.14 -1.86 -53.25
CA ASP A 211 7.58 -1.11 -54.42
C ASP A 211 7.67 0.39 -54.13
N ILE A 212 6.91 0.87 -53.12
CA ILE A 212 6.76 2.29 -52.78
C ILE A 212 7.16 2.64 -51.34
N ALA A 213 7.36 1.63 -50.48
CA ALA A 213 7.76 1.82 -49.09
C ALA A 213 8.82 0.80 -48.66
N THR A 214 9.61 1.16 -47.66
CA THR A 214 10.51 0.25 -46.95
C THR A 214 9.83 -0.25 -45.68
N ILE A 215 9.57 -1.54 -45.60
CA ILE A 215 8.94 -2.17 -44.45
C ILE A 215 10.05 -2.68 -43.51
N ARG A 216 9.99 -2.30 -42.23
CA ARG A 216 10.97 -2.70 -41.22
C ARG A 216 10.27 -3.15 -39.94
N SER A 217 10.74 -4.24 -39.35
CA SER A 217 10.36 -4.61 -37.98
C SER A 217 11.21 -3.82 -36.99
N THR A 218 10.57 -2.92 -36.26
CA THR A 218 11.18 -2.03 -35.27
C THR A 218 10.37 -2.07 -33.97
N PHE A 219 10.58 -1.10 -33.09
CA PHE A 219 9.80 -0.89 -31.88
C PHE A 219 9.13 0.48 -31.93
N LYS A 220 7.98 0.62 -31.27
CA LYS A 220 7.38 1.96 -31.02
C LYS A 220 8.38 2.86 -30.32
N ASP A 221 8.33 4.17 -30.53
CA ASP A 221 9.24 5.12 -29.87
C ASP A 221 9.26 4.95 -28.34
N ALA A 222 10.45 5.12 -27.76
CA ALA A 222 10.62 4.91 -26.32
C ALA A 222 9.99 6.07 -25.53
N GLU A 223 8.86 5.81 -24.88
CA GLU A 223 8.27 6.74 -23.92
C GLU A 223 9.04 6.76 -22.59
N THR A 224 9.63 5.62 -22.22
CA THR A 224 10.42 5.45 -21.00
C THR A 224 11.73 4.73 -21.30
N VAL A 225 12.79 5.09 -20.56
CA VAL A 225 14.11 4.45 -20.66
C VAL A 225 14.49 3.92 -19.28
N THR A 226 14.52 2.60 -19.14
CA THR A 226 14.86 1.93 -17.89
C THR A 226 16.31 1.45 -17.92
N ARG A 227 17.06 1.77 -16.85
CA ARG A 227 18.45 1.35 -16.68
C ARG A 227 18.72 0.92 -15.25
N LEU A 228 19.53 -0.12 -15.08
CA LEU A 228 20.03 -0.55 -13.78
C LEU A 228 21.55 -0.37 -13.77
N ASN A 229 22.06 0.51 -12.90
CA ASN A 229 23.49 0.84 -12.79
C ASN A 229 24.14 1.17 -14.16
N GLY A 230 23.41 1.92 -15.00
CA GLY A 230 23.86 2.33 -16.34
C GLY A 230 23.68 1.29 -17.46
N LYS A 231 23.26 0.05 -17.14
CA LYS A 231 22.99 -1.00 -18.14
C LYS A 231 21.52 -0.99 -18.57
N PRO A 232 21.19 -1.30 -19.83
CA PRO A 232 19.81 -1.50 -20.27
C PRO A 232 19.12 -2.56 -19.40
N ALA A 233 17.89 -2.25 -18.99
CA ALA A 233 17.12 -3.13 -18.13
C ALA A 233 15.62 -2.95 -18.38
N ILE A 234 14.85 -3.97 -18.03
CA ILE A 234 13.39 -3.92 -18.01
C ILE A 234 12.95 -4.18 -16.58
N ALA A 235 12.11 -3.30 -16.06
CA ALA A 235 11.60 -3.40 -14.69
C ALA A 235 10.16 -3.91 -14.72
N ILE A 236 9.86 -4.83 -13.82
CA ILE A 236 8.51 -5.36 -13.56
C ILE A 236 8.08 -4.79 -12.22
N GLU A 237 7.13 -3.87 -12.24
CA GLU A 237 6.52 -3.26 -11.08
C GLU A 237 5.41 -4.16 -10.55
N VAL A 238 5.68 -4.86 -9.45
CA VAL A 238 4.75 -5.83 -8.88
C VAL A 238 3.78 -5.13 -7.95
N LYS A 239 2.50 -5.11 -8.34
CA LYS A 239 1.40 -4.57 -7.56
C LYS A 239 0.75 -5.67 -6.74
N LYS A 240 0.46 -5.39 -5.47
CA LYS A 240 -0.11 -6.36 -4.54
C LYS A 240 -1.64 -6.25 -4.53
N ARG A 241 -2.34 -7.38 -4.49
CA ARG A 241 -3.79 -7.42 -4.27
C ARG A 241 -4.15 -6.86 -2.89
N ILE A 242 -5.28 -6.17 -2.78
CA ILE A 242 -5.79 -5.68 -1.49
C ILE A 242 -6.06 -6.89 -0.56
N GLY A 243 -5.66 -6.77 0.71
CA GLY A 243 -5.85 -7.81 1.72
C GLY A 243 -4.81 -8.96 1.73
N SER A 244 -3.98 -9.12 0.70
CA SER A 244 -2.92 -10.15 0.73
C SER A 244 -1.75 -9.76 1.64
N ASN A 245 -1.01 -10.76 2.15
CA ASN A 245 0.17 -10.52 2.99
C ASN A 245 1.35 -10.07 2.12
N LEU A 246 1.92 -8.90 2.42
CA LEU A 246 3.01 -8.31 1.64
C LEU A 246 4.29 -9.15 1.69
N ILE A 247 4.67 -9.67 2.86
CA ILE A 247 5.92 -10.42 3.06
C ILE A 247 5.85 -11.75 2.32
N ASP A 248 4.73 -12.48 2.47
CA ASP A 248 4.52 -13.78 1.81
C ASP A 248 4.48 -13.65 0.28
N THR A 249 3.76 -12.64 -0.25
CA THR A 249 3.71 -12.39 -1.69
C THR A 249 5.09 -12.08 -2.25
N ILE A 250 5.88 -11.20 -1.61
CA ILE A 250 7.22 -10.84 -2.08
C ILE A 250 8.16 -12.05 -2.04
N ALA A 251 8.08 -12.87 -0.99
CA ALA A 251 8.89 -14.10 -0.90
C ALA A 251 8.59 -15.06 -2.05
N LYS A 252 7.30 -15.29 -2.38
CA LYS A 252 6.89 -16.15 -3.50
C LYS A 252 7.33 -15.59 -4.85
N VAL A 253 7.17 -14.28 -5.07
CA VAL A 253 7.62 -13.62 -6.30
C VAL A 253 9.13 -13.73 -6.48
N ARG A 254 9.91 -13.61 -5.39
CA ARG A 254 11.36 -13.84 -5.42
C ARG A 254 11.68 -15.27 -5.84
N THR A 255 11.06 -16.27 -5.21
CA THR A 255 11.24 -17.69 -5.56
C THR A 255 10.97 -17.96 -7.04
N VAL A 256 9.83 -17.49 -7.56
CA VAL A 256 9.48 -17.66 -8.99
C VAL A 256 10.49 -16.98 -9.92
N SER A 257 10.94 -15.77 -9.55
CA SER A 257 11.93 -15.04 -10.35
C SER A 257 13.32 -15.68 -10.33
N ASP A 258 13.75 -16.22 -9.18
CA ASP A 258 15.02 -16.93 -9.02
C ASP A 258 15.01 -18.29 -9.73
N GLU A 259 13.87 -18.98 -9.75
CA GLU A 259 13.67 -20.20 -10.54
C GLU A 259 13.65 -19.92 -12.04
N PHE A 260 13.00 -18.84 -12.46
CA PHE A 260 13.00 -18.39 -13.86
C PHE A 260 14.41 -18.11 -14.36
N LEU A 261 15.24 -17.43 -13.56
CA LEU A 261 16.63 -17.11 -13.91
C LEU A 261 17.46 -18.37 -14.24
N LYS A 262 17.19 -19.51 -13.58
CA LYS A 262 17.90 -20.78 -13.85
C LYS A 262 17.57 -21.38 -15.22
N SER A 263 16.43 -21.01 -15.81
CA SER A 263 15.99 -21.48 -17.13
C SER A 263 16.40 -20.56 -18.28
N MET A 264 17.03 -19.42 -17.98
CA MET A 264 17.35 -18.37 -18.95
C MET A 264 18.79 -18.44 -19.46
N PRO A 265 19.11 -17.80 -20.60
CA PRO A 265 20.46 -17.77 -21.16
C PRO A 265 21.47 -17.11 -20.22
N GLU A 266 22.74 -17.54 -20.30
CA GLU A 266 23.84 -16.91 -19.57
C GLU A 266 23.95 -15.41 -19.91
N GLY A 267 24.14 -14.56 -18.90
CA GLY A 267 24.31 -13.11 -19.06
C GLY A 267 23.09 -12.26 -18.67
N MET A 268 21.98 -12.88 -18.28
CA MET A 268 20.84 -12.21 -17.65
C MET A 268 20.99 -12.20 -16.12
N ASN A 269 20.63 -11.10 -15.47
CA ASN A 269 20.61 -10.95 -14.02
C ASN A 269 19.27 -10.38 -13.57
N VAL A 270 18.67 -11.00 -12.56
CA VAL A 270 17.51 -10.46 -11.82
C VAL A 270 18.01 -9.67 -10.63
N THR A 271 17.49 -8.46 -10.43
CA THR A 271 17.75 -7.64 -9.24
C THR A 271 16.44 -7.11 -8.68
N TYR A 272 16.36 -7.00 -7.36
CA TYR A 272 15.17 -6.54 -6.66
C TYR A 272 15.43 -5.14 -6.11
N THR A 273 14.57 -4.20 -6.47
CA THR A 273 14.58 -2.83 -5.97
C THR A 273 13.21 -2.50 -5.36
N GLN A 274 13.17 -1.45 -4.53
CA GLN A 274 11.93 -0.99 -3.88
C GLN A 274 11.19 -2.10 -3.10
N ASP A 275 11.94 -3.01 -2.49
CA ASP A 275 11.38 -4.11 -1.69
C ASP A 275 10.84 -3.57 -0.35
N LYS A 276 9.52 -3.47 -0.25
CA LYS A 276 8.86 -3.02 0.99
C LYS A 276 8.92 -4.05 2.12
N SER A 277 9.16 -5.34 1.84
CA SER A 277 9.24 -6.38 2.87
C SER A 277 10.42 -6.16 3.82
N VAL A 278 11.55 -5.65 3.32
CA VAL A 278 12.74 -5.38 4.14
C VAL A 278 12.41 -4.39 5.25
N PHE A 279 11.77 -3.28 4.89
CA PHE A 279 11.37 -2.25 5.83
C PHE A 279 10.31 -2.75 6.83
N VAL A 280 9.30 -3.50 6.37
CA VAL A 280 8.27 -4.07 7.26
C VAL A 280 8.87 -5.09 8.23
N ASN A 281 9.76 -5.96 7.76
CA ASN A 281 10.46 -6.94 8.61
C ASN A 281 11.35 -6.26 9.65
N GLN A 282 12.03 -5.16 9.28
CA GLN A 282 12.82 -4.39 10.24
C GLN A 282 11.95 -3.87 11.38
N LEU A 283 10.77 -3.33 11.10
CA LEU A 283 9.87 -2.80 12.13
C LEU A 283 9.23 -3.88 12.99
N LEU A 284 8.95 -5.05 12.42
CA LEU A 284 8.53 -6.22 13.20
C LEU A 284 9.65 -6.66 14.14
N GLY A 285 10.89 -6.68 13.65
CA GLY A 285 12.09 -6.94 14.45
C GLY A 285 12.27 -5.90 15.56
N ASP A 286 12.12 -4.62 15.27
CA ASP A 286 12.20 -3.53 16.24
C ASP A 286 11.10 -3.63 17.30
N LEU A 287 9.86 -3.93 16.91
CA LEU A 287 8.76 -4.18 17.85
C LEU A 287 9.11 -5.37 18.76
N GLN A 288 9.54 -6.51 18.19
CA GLN A 288 9.90 -7.69 18.96
C GLN A 288 11.04 -7.37 19.94
N ASN A 289 12.07 -6.65 19.49
CA ASN A 289 13.23 -6.30 20.29
C ASN A 289 12.84 -5.33 21.42
N HIS A 290 12.05 -4.29 21.13
CA HIS A 290 11.55 -3.35 22.15
C HIS A 290 10.66 -4.03 23.18
N VAL A 291 9.75 -4.91 22.76
CA VAL A 291 8.91 -5.69 23.68
C VAL A 291 9.79 -6.59 24.56
N MET A 292 10.78 -7.27 24.00
CA MET A 292 11.70 -8.13 24.76
C MET A 292 12.53 -7.33 25.76
N ILE A 293 13.13 -6.21 25.33
CA ILE A 293 13.89 -5.30 26.20
C ILE A 293 13.00 -4.77 27.32
N ALA A 294 11.78 -4.34 27.02
CA ALA A 294 10.85 -3.84 28.02
C ALA A 294 10.46 -4.92 29.04
N VAL A 295 10.13 -6.14 28.60
CA VAL A 295 9.85 -7.26 29.50
C VAL A 295 11.04 -7.55 30.41
N ILE A 296 12.26 -7.58 29.86
CA ILE A 296 13.48 -7.83 30.65
C ILE A 296 13.74 -6.70 31.66
N LEU A 297 13.67 -5.44 31.22
CA LEU A 297 13.91 -4.28 32.10
C LEU A 297 12.89 -4.21 33.23
N VAL A 298 11.61 -4.37 32.91
CA VAL A 298 10.50 -4.45 33.86
C VAL A 298 10.74 -5.60 34.83
N PHE A 299 11.11 -6.78 34.33
CA PHE A 299 11.41 -7.94 35.17
C PHE A 299 12.57 -7.66 36.15
N ILE A 300 13.66 -7.02 35.69
CA ILE A 300 14.80 -6.66 36.55
C ILE A 300 14.40 -5.67 37.64
N VAL A 301 13.72 -4.59 37.27
CA VAL A 301 13.29 -3.55 38.23
C VAL A 301 12.34 -4.13 39.28
N ILE A 302 11.42 -5.00 38.85
CA ILE A 302 10.45 -5.61 39.75
C ILE A 302 11.10 -6.69 40.61
N LEU A 303 12.03 -7.47 40.10
CA LEU A 303 12.75 -8.46 40.91
C LEU A 303 13.53 -7.78 42.05
N TYR A 304 14.02 -6.55 41.81
CA TYR A 304 14.62 -5.74 42.86
C TYR A 304 13.59 -5.23 43.89
N ALA A 305 12.38 -4.86 43.46
CA ALA A 305 11.37 -4.24 44.32
C ALA A 305 10.41 -5.22 45.01
N LEU A 306 10.13 -6.37 44.41
CA LEU A 306 9.05 -7.31 44.75
C LEU A 306 9.55 -8.75 44.68
N SER A 307 8.71 -9.73 45.07
CA SER A 307 9.11 -11.13 45.00
C SER A 307 9.28 -11.62 43.56
N GLY A 308 10.24 -12.52 43.31
CA GLY A 308 10.49 -13.07 41.97
C GLY A 308 9.27 -13.76 41.32
N ARG A 309 8.28 -14.19 42.13
CA ARG A 309 7.01 -14.75 41.63
C ARG A 309 6.05 -13.66 41.16
N ALA A 310 5.99 -12.52 41.85
CA ALA A 310 5.26 -11.34 41.36
C ALA A 310 5.92 -10.76 40.09
N SER A 311 7.25 -10.75 40.01
CA SER A 311 7.96 -10.34 38.78
C SER A 311 7.55 -11.17 37.58
N LEU A 312 7.32 -12.48 37.74
CA LEU A 312 6.85 -13.34 36.66
C LEU A 312 5.39 -13.04 36.26
N LEU A 313 4.50 -12.79 37.23
CA LEU A 313 3.10 -12.42 36.97
C LEU A 313 2.99 -11.10 36.21
N ILE A 314 3.83 -10.11 36.56
CA ILE A 314 3.87 -8.82 35.87
C ILE A 314 4.57 -8.94 34.52
N GLY A 315 5.66 -9.72 34.43
CA GLY A 315 6.35 -9.99 33.16
C GLY A 315 5.44 -10.67 32.13
N LEU A 316 4.54 -11.55 32.58
CA LEU A 316 3.53 -12.20 31.72
C LEU A 316 2.41 -11.24 31.28
N ALA A 317 2.22 -10.10 31.96
CA ALA A 317 1.21 -9.11 31.61
C ALA A 317 1.44 -8.53 30.21
N ILE A 318 2.69 -8.23 29.86
CA ILE A 318 3.01 -7.59 28.59
C ILE A 318 2.70 -8.51 27.40
N PRO A 319 3.24 -9.75 27.31
CA PRO A 319 2.91 -10.64 26.19
C PRO A 319 1.43 -11.01 26.13
N SER A 320 0.78 -11.22 27.28
CA SER A 320 -0.65 -11.59 27.33
C SER A 320 -1.54 -10.46 26.85
N SER A 321 -1.25 -9.22 27.26
CA SER A 321 -2.01 -8.04 26.83
C SER A 321 -1.84 -7.76 25.34
N PHE A 322 -0.63 -7.96 24.80
CA PHE A 322 -0.39 -7.88 23.37
C PHE A 322 -1.12 -8.96 22.60
N LEU A 323 -1.09 -10.21 23.08
CA LEU A 323 -1.79 -11.31 22.43
C LEU A 323 -3.30 -11.06 22.36
N ILE A 324 -3.91 -10.66 23.48
CA ILE A 324 -5.33 -10.31 23.54
C ILE A 324 -5.62 -9.09 22.66
N GLY A 325 -4.77 -8.06 22.69
CA GLY A 325 -4.94 -6.85 21.89
C GLY A 325 -4.88 -7.13 20.38
N ILE A 326 -3.88 -7.90 19.93
CA ILE A 326 -3.74 -8.31 18.52
C ILE A 326 -4.91 -9.21 18.10
N LEU A 327 -5.35 -10.12 18.96
CA LEU A 327 -6.51 -10.98 18.70
C LEU A 327 -7.77 -10.15 18.49
N LEU A 328 -8.04 -9.18 19.36
CA LEU A 328 -9.20 -8.28 19.24
C LEU A 328 -9.12 -7.42 17.98
N LEU A 329 -7.94 -6.88 17.64
CA LEU A 329 -7.75 -6.15 16.38
C LEU A 329 -8.02 -7.03 15.16
N ALA A 330 -7.53 -8.28 15.18
CA ALA A 330 -7.78 -9.23 14.11
C ALA A 330 -9.28 -9.58 13.98
N MET A 331 -10.00 -9.74 15.10
CA MET A 331 -11.45 -9.95 15.11
C MET A 331 -12.23 -8.75 14.54
N MET A 332 -11.71 -7.54 14.71
CA MET A 332 -12.26 -6.32 14.10
C MET A 332 -11.91 -6.18 12.61
N GLY A 333 -11.12 -7.10 12.05
CA GLY A 333 -10.68 -7.07 10.66
C GLY A 333 -9.51 -6.11 10.40
N TYR A 334 -8.83 -5.62 11.45
CA TYR A 334 -7.64 -4.79 11.28
C TYR A 334 -6.40 -5.64 11.00
N THR A 335 -5.61 -5.20 10.02
CA THR A 335 -4.33 -5.81 9.68
C THR A 335 -3.21 -5.17 10.51
N ILE A 336 -2.13 -5.94 10.73
CA ILE A 336 -0.91 -5.40 11.30
C ILE A 336 -0.25 -4.51 10.24
N ASN A 337 -0.37 -3.21 10.43
CA ASN A 337 0.25 -2.19 9.58
C ASN A 337 1.23 -1.34 10.40
N MET A 338 1.97 -0.48 9.70
CA MET A 338 2.95 0.45 10.26
C MET A 338 2.47 1.20 11.50
N ILE A 339 1.25 1.74 11.44
CA ILE A 339 0.69 2.58 12.49
C ILE A 339 0.26 1.73 13.67
N VAL A 340 -0.33 0.54 13.41
CA VAL A 340 -0.62 -0.44 14.46
C VAL A 340 0.66 -0.85 15.19
N LEU A 341 1.73 -1.22 14.47
CA LEU A 341 3.01 -1.60 15.07
C LEU A 341 3.59 -0.48 15.95
N PHE A 342 3.63 0.76 15.44
CA PHE A 342 4.11 1.90 16.20
C PHE A 342 3.28 2.13 17.48
N SER A 343 1.96 1.95 17.38
CA SER A 343 1.05 2.10 18.52
C SER A 343 1.27 1.00 19.56
N LEU A 344 1.58 -0.22 19.14
CA LEU A 344 1.96 -1.30 20.03
C LEU A 344 3.27 -0.97 20.77
N ILE A 345 4.28 -0.42 20.08
CA ILE A 345 5.53 0.04 20.72
C ILE A 345 5.23 1.11 21.78
N LEU A 346 4.41 2.11 21.44
CA LEU A 346 4.01 3.17 22.37
C LEU A 346 3.24 2.61 23.57
N ALA A 347 2.39 1.60 23.36
CA ALA A 347 1.64 0.94 24.43
C ALA A 347 2.54 0.26 25.46
N VAL A 348 3.71 -0.29 25.07
CA VAL A 348 4.62 -1.05 25.95
C VAL A 348 4.86 -0.34 27.29
N GLY A 349 5.16 0.96 27.25
CA GLY A 349 5.45 1.75 28.45
C GLY A 349 4.25 1.98 29.36
N MET A 350 3.03 1.85 28.85
CA MET A 350 1.78 2.08 29.59
C MET A 350 1.11 0.78 30.07
N LEU A 351 1.44 -0.36 29.49
CA LEU A 351 0.74 -1.63 29.72
C LEU A 351 1.08 -2.28 31.07
N VAL A 352 2.17 -1.89 31.71
CA VAL A 352 2.73 -2.59 32.88
C VAL A 352 2.16 -2.07 34.20
N ASP A 353 1.88 -0.77 34.27
CA ASP A 353 1.49 -0.06 35.48
C ASP A 353 0.30 -0.71 36.20
N ASP A 354 -0.73 -1.09 35.43
CA ASP A 354 -1.97 -1.65 35.95
C ASP A 354 -1.71 -2.99 36.66
N ALA A 355 -0.85 -3.84 36.09
CA ALA A 355 -0.47 -5.11 36.69
C ALA A 355 0.41 -4.92 37.93
N ILE A 356 1.33 -3.96 37.91
CA ILE A 356 2.22 -3.64 39.05
C ILE A 356 1.39 -3.22 40.26
N ILE A 357 0.48 -2.25 40.11
CA ILE A 357 -0.28 -1.69 41.25
C ILE A 357 -1.15 -2.77 41.92
N VAL A 358 -1.77 -3.64 41.13
CA VAL A 358 -2.62 -4.72 41.67
C VAL A 358 -1.79 -5.78 42.39
N THR A 359 -0.67 -6.21 41.79
CA THR A 359 0.19 -7.26 42.36
C THR A 359 0.96 -6.74 43.58
N GLU A 360 1.48 -5.52 43.56
CA GLU A 360 2.15 -4.88 44.70
C GLU A 360 1.21 -4.77 45.90
N PHE A 361 -0.04 -4.31 45.68
CA PHE A 361 -1.01 -4.22 46.77
C PHE A 361 -1.35 -5.59 47.36
N ALA A 362 -1.47 -6.62 46.52
CA ALA A 362 -1.69 -8.00 46.97
C ALA A 362 -0.48 -8.50 47.78
N GLU A 363 0.75 -8.31 47.31
CA GLU A 363 1.97 -8.69 48.04
C GLU A 363 2.08 -7.99 49.39
N ARG A 364 1.77 -6.69 49.44
CA ARG A 364 1.74 -5.93 50.68
C ARG A 364 0.72 -6.47 51.68
N ARG A 365 -0.47 -6.89 51.22
CA ARG A 365 -1.48 -7.50 52.11
C ARG A 365 -1.07 -8.89 52.56
N MET A 366 -0.42 -9.66 51.69
CA MET A 366 0.16 -10.96 52.07
C MET A 366 1.28 -10.81 53.09
N SER A 367 2.12 -9.77 52.97
CA SER A 367 3.16 -9.54 53.97
C SER A 367 2.53 -9.20 55.31
N GLU A 368 1.48 -8.38 55.36
CA GLU A 368 0.67 -8.10 56.58
C GLU A 368 -0.07 -9.34 57.17
N GLY A 369 0.12 -10.54 56.61
CA GLY A 369 -0.39 -11.80 57.15
C GLY A 369 -1.66 -12.34 56.48
N MET A 370 -2.16 -11.68 55.43
CA MET A 370 -3.36 -12.13 54.71
C MET A 370 -3.07 -13.35 53.81
N PRO A 371 -3.95 -14.36 53.74
CA PRO A 371 -3.84 -15.44 52.77
C PRO A 371 -3.83 -14.91 51.33
N LYS A 372 -3.03 -15.53 50.45
CA LYS A 372 -2.86 -15.11 49.06
C LYS A 372 -4.17 -14.95 48.28
N GLU A 373 -5.12 -15.86 48.45
CA GLU A 373 -6.42 -15.83 47.76
C GLU A 373 -7.23 -14.59 48.15
N GLU A 374 -7.29 -14.30 49.45
CA GLU A 374 -7.98 -13.12 49.98
C GLU A 374 -7.25 -11.82 49.61
N ALA A 375 -5.92 -11.82 49.65
CA ALA A 375 -5.10 -10.67 49.30
C ALA A 375 -5.28 -10.24 47.83
N PHE A 376 -5.24 -11.19 46.89
CA PHE A 376 -5.46 -10.90 45.47
C PHE A 376 -6.93 -10.54 45.17
N ALA A 377 -7.90 -11.19 45.83
CA ALA A 377 -9.32 -10.82 45.69
C ALA A 377 -9.60 -9.39 46.21
N LEU A 378 -8.98 -9.02 47.34
CA LEU A 378 -9.06 -7.67 47.90
C LEU A 378 -8.36 -6.65 46.99
N ALA A 379 -7.18 -6.99 46.47
CA ALA A 379 -6.44 -6.15 45.53
C ALA A 379 -7.26 -5.84 44.28
N ALA A 380 -7.84 -6.86 43.64
CA ALA A 380 -8.69 -6.69 42.47
C ALA A 380 -9.87 -5.74 42.74
N LYS A 381 -10.57 -5.92 43.88
CA LYS A 381 -11.72 -5.07 44.25
C LYS A 381 -11.30 -3.64 44.60
N ARG A 382 -10.21 -3.48 45.34
CA ARG A 382 -9.78 -2.15 45.84
C ARG A 382 -9.10 -1.33 44.75
N MET A 383 -8.35 -1.98 43.87
CA MET A 383 -7.61 -1.33 42.78
C MET A 383 -8.40 -1.17 41.50
N ALA A 384 -9.56 -1.84 41.34
CA ALA A 384 -10.42 -1.67 40.17
C ALA A 384 -10.75 -0.20 39.88
N GLY A 385 -11.17 0.58 40.89
CA GLY A 385 -11.50 2.00 40.71
C GLY A 385 -10.33 2.83 40.16
N PRO A 386 -9.18 2.87 40.85
CA PRO A 386 -7.98 3.57 40.37
C PRO A 386 -7.48 3.10 39.00
N VAL A 387 -7.41 1.78 38.76
CA VAL A 387 -6.91 1.21 37.51
C VAL A 387 -7.83 1.56 36.33
N ILE A 388 -9.15 1.40 36.49
CA ILE A 388 -10.12 1.77 35.46
C ILE A 388 -10.04 3.28 35.18
N ALA A 389 -9.96 4.11 36.22
CA ALA A 389 -9.88 5.57 36.05
C ALA A 389 -8.61 6.02 35.31
N ALA A 390 -7.46 5.45 35.66
CA ALA A 390 -6.18 5.74 35.00
C ALA A 390 -6.21 5.31 33.53
N THR A 391 -6.66 4.09 33.24
CA THR A 391 -6.75 3.58 31.87
C THR A 391 -7.80 4.34 31.04
N MET A 392 -8.94 4.72 31.61
CA MET A 392 -9.92 5.57 30.93
C MET A 392 -9.38 6.96 30.62
N THR A 393 -8.52 7.53 31.48
CA THR A 393 -7.89 8.84 31.21
C THR A 393 -6.89 8.74 30.05
N ARG A 394 -6.11 7.65 29.99
CA ARG A 394 -5.24 7.37 28.83
C ARG A 394 -6.05 7.22 27.55
N ILE A 395 -7.13 6.43 27.58
CA ILE A 395 -8.06 6.26 26.46
C ILE A 395 -8.65 7.60 26.03
N ALA A 396 -9.11 8.42 26.97
CA ALA A 396 -9.69 9.73 26.70
C ALA A 396 -8.68 10.71 26.08
N ALA A 397 -7.40 10.63 26.43
CA ALA A 397 -6.34 11.46 25.85
C ALA A 397 -6.10 11.15 24.37
N PHE A 398 -6.21 9.88 23.95
CA PHE A 398 -6.02 9.46 22.56
C PHE A 398 -7.30 9.44 21.72
N SER A 399 -8.48 9.38 22.36
CA SER A 399 -9.78 9.32 21.67
C SER A 399 -10.03 10.46 20.66
N PRO A 400 -9.59 11.72 20.86
CA PRO A 400 -9.80 12.79 19.89
C PRO A 400 -9.22 12.49 18.51
N LEU A 401 -8.13 11.71 18.43
CA LEU A 401 -7.49 11.33 17.17
C LEU A 401 -8.39 10.45 16.28
N LEU A 402 -9.40 9.79 16.85
CA LEU A 402 -10.39 9.01 16.09
C LEU A 402 -11.25 9.88 15.16
N PHE A 403 -11.43 11.15 15.53
CA PHE A 403 -12.30 12.09 14.83
C PHE A 403 -11.53 13.00 13.87
N TRP A 404 -10.23 12.74 13.64
CA TRP A 404 -9.43 13.51 12.70
C TRP A 404 -9.95 13.28 11.26
N PRO A 405 -10.35 14.33 10.52
CA PRO A 405 -10.87 14.19 9.16
C PRO A 405 -9.78 14.04 8.09
N GLY A 406 -10.13 13.46 6.95
CA GLY A 406 -9.26 13.39 5.76
C GLY A 406 -8.39 12.13 5.72
N ILE A 407 -7.57 12.03 4.67
CA ILE A 407 -6.72 10.86 4.41
C ILE A 407 -5.79 10.60 5.61
N ILE A 408 -5.13 11.65 6.11
CA ILE A 408 -4.25 11.54 7.28
C ILE A 408 -5.01 11.00 8.49
N GLY A 409 -6.26 11.45 8.71
CA GLY A 409 -7.10 10.94 9.79
C GLY A 409 -7.46 9.46 9.63
N ASP A 410 -7.78 9.02 8.41
CA ASP A 410 -8.05 7.61 8.10
C ASP A 410 -6.84 6.69 8.30
N PHE A 411 -5.63 7.22 8.12
CA PHE A 411 -4.40 6.52 8.50
C PHE A 411 -4.17 6.60 10.02
N MET A 412 -4.31 7.78 10.63
CA MET A 412 -4.01 7.99 12.04
C MET A 412 -5.00 7.32 12.99
N LYS A 413 -6.25 7.04 12.57
CA LYS A 413 -7.26 6.36 13.41
C LYS A 413 -6.82 4.97 13.88
N TYR A 414 -5.95 4.28 13.15
CA TYR A 414 -5.42 2.98 13.59
C TYR A 414 -4.65 3.08 14.91
N MET A 415 -4.03 4.22 15.20
CA MET A 415 -3.25 4.44 16.41
C MET A 415 -4.09 4.43 17.69
N PRO A 416 -5.07 5.34 17.87
CA PRO A 416 -5.90 5.34 19.06
C PRO A 416 -6.72 4.04 19.19
N ILE A 417 -7.20 3.43 18.10
CA ILE A 417 -7.90 2.14 18.16
C ILE A 417 -6.98 1.07 18.76
N THR A 418 -5.75 0.96 18.27
CA THR A 418 -4.77 -0.01 18.78
C THR A 418 -4.46 0.23 20.25
N LEU A 419 -4.25 1.49 20.65
CA LEU A 419 -4.01 1.84 22.06
C LEU A 419 -5.22 1.50 22.94
N ILE A 420 -6.44 1.85 22.53
CA ILE A 420 -7.65 1.57 23.30
C ILE A 420 -7.81 0.06 23.51
N VAL A 421 -7.67 -0.73 22.45
CA VAL A 421 -7.83 -2.18 22.51
C VAL A 421 -6.75 -2.82 23.38
N THR A 422 -5.50 -2.40 23.24
CA THR A 422 -4.37 -2.97 24.00
C THR A 422 -4.38 -2.55 25.48
N LEU A 423 -4.69 -1.28 25.78
CA LEU A 423 -4.85 -0.82 27.16
C LEU A 423 -6.05 -1.48 27.85
N SER A 424 -7.17 -1.67 27.13
CA SER A 424 -8.31 -2.41 27.64
C SER A 424 -7.95 -3.88 27.92
N ALA A 425 -7.12 -4.49 27.06
CA ALA A 425 -6.61 -5.84 27.27
C ALA A 425 -5.68 -5.93 28.50
N SER A 426 -4.82 -4.93 28.74
CA SER A 426 -4.00 -4.88 29.95
C SER A 426 -4.83 -4.68 31.22
N MET A 427 -5.83 -3.80 31.18
CA MET A 427 -6.77 -3.64 32.30
C MET A 427 -7.50 -4.96 32.61
N LEU A 428 -7.96 -5.68 31.57
CA LEU A 428 -8.57 -7.00 31.73
C LEU A 428 -7.58 -8.00 32.34
N TYR A 429 -6.33 -8.00 31.89
CA TYR A 429 -5.28 -8.83 32.48
C TYR A 429 -5.08 -8.49 33.96
N ALA A 430 -4.89 -7.22 34.30
CA ALA A 430 -4.58 -6.77 35.66
C ALA A 430 -5.71 -7.03 36.67
N LEU A 431 -6.98 -6.95 36.26
CA LEU A 431 -8.12 -7.10 37.17
C LEU A 431 -8.69 -8.53 37.21
N VAL A 432 -8.45 -9.35 36.18
CA VAL A 432 -9.02 -10.70 36.09
C VAL A 432 -7.93 -11.76 36.12
N PHE A 433 -6.95 -11.69 35.22
CA PHE A 433 -5.93 -12.73 35.07
C PHE A 433 -4.85 -12.66 36.15
N ALA A 434 -4.31 -11.47 36.44
CA ALA A 434 -3.27 -11.31 37.45
C ALA A 434 -3.75 -11.73 38.86
N PRO A 435 -4.97 -11.40 39.31
CA PRO A 435 -5.46 -11.84 40.62
C PRO A 435 -5.74 -13.33 40.69
N THR A 436 -6.25 -13.94 39.61
CA THR A 436 -6.52 -15.39 39.57
C THR A 436 -5.23 -16.20 39.53
N LEU A 437 -4.25 -15.79 38.72
CA LEU A 437 -2.93 -16.41 38.67
C LEU A 437 -2.15 -16.18 39.98
N GLY A 438 -2.24 -14.97 40.53
CA GLY A 438 -1.62 -14.59 41.81
C GLY A 438 -2.14 -15.40 42.98
N ALA A 439 -3.46 -15.61 43.08
CA ALA A 439 -4.06 -16.44 44.12
C ALA A 439 -3.51 -17.88 44.13
N ILE A 440 -3.14 -18.43 42.97
CA ILE A 440 -2.59 -19.78 42.86
C ILE A 440 -1.08 -19.79 43.12
N PHE A 441 -0.32 -18.93 42.44
CA PHE A 441 1.14 -19.03 42.33
C PHE A 441 1.92 -18.13 43.29
N ALA A 442 1.33 -17.05 43.80
CA ALA A 442 2.04 -16.09 44.62
C ALA A 442 2.46 -16.69 45.97
N LYS A 443 3.57 -16.16 46.50
CA LYS A 443 4.10 -16.51 47.82
C LYS A 443 4.32 -15.21 48.58
N ALA A 444 3.92 -15.18 49.84
CA ALA A 444 4.20 -14.03 50.70
C ALA A 444 5.72 -13.76 50.72
N PRO A 445 6.16 -12.53 50.42
CA PRO A 445 7.54 -12.15 50.62
C PRO A 445 7.87 -12.26 52.13
N PRO A 446 9.10 -12.66 52.50
CA PRO A 446 9.52 -12.62 53.90
C PRO A 446 9.33 -11.20 54.45
N HIS A 447 8.81 -11.09 55.67
CA HIS A 447 8.61 -9.80 56.33
C HIS A 447 9.95 -9.06 56.42
N HIS A 448 10.12 -8.05 55.57
CA HIS A 448 11.07 -6.98 55.80
C HIS A 448 10.24 -5.83 56.34
N GLU A 449 10.30 -5.63 57.66
CA GLU A 449 9.96 -4.35 58.24
C GLU A 449 10.92 -3.33 57.64
N ASP A 450 10.46 -2.56 56.65
CA ASP A 450 11.13 -1.34 56.25
C ASP A 450 11.04 -0.34 57.42
N ASP A 451 11.96 -0.48 58.37
CA ASP A 451 12.09 0.29 59.60
C ASP A 451 12.58 1.73 59.35
N ASN A 452 12.70 2.16 58.08
CA ASN A 452 13.17 3.50 57.74
C ASN A 452 12.23 4.22 56.78
N ARG A 453 11.03 4.53 57.29
CA ARG A 453 10.02 5.37 56.59
C ARG A 453 10.43 6.84 56.41
N ASP A 454 11.54 7.27 57.00
CA ASP A 454 12.08 8.63 56.89
C ASP A 454 13.30 8.71 55.96
N GLY A 455 13.11 8.31 54.70
CA GLY A 455 14.10 8.54 53.64
C GLY A 455 14.21 10.01 53.22
N TRP A 456 15.25 10.33 52.44
CA TRP A 456 15.47 11.66 51.85
C TRP A 456 14.24 12.23 51.10
N TYR A 457 13.47 11.36 50.43
CA TYR A 457 12.21 11.72 49.78
C TYR A 457 11.18 12.27 50.78
N MET A 458 10.99 11.61 51.92
CA MET A 458 10.03 12.03 52.94
C MET A 458 10.47 13.33 53.63
N ALA A 459 11.78 13.58 53.73
CA ALA A 459 12.30 14.88 54.19
C ALA A 459 11.95 16.02 53.23
N ILE A 460 12.09 15.80 51.92
CA ILE A 460 11.69 16.76 50.89
C ILE A 460 10.19 16.98 50.90
N VAL A 461 9.38 15.93 51.00
CA VAL A 461 7.91 16.04 51.09
C VAL A 461 7.50 16.83 52.33
N LYS A 462 8.08 16.53 53.50
CA LYS A 462 7.85 17.30 54.74
C LYS A 462 8.18 18.78 54.54
N GLN A 463 9.27 19.11 53.82
CA GLN A 463 9.65 20.49 53.52
C GLN A 463 8.72 21.15 52.49
N ALA A 464 8.26 20.42 51.48
CA ALA A 464 7.31 20.91 50.47
C ALA A 464 5.94 21.21 51.09
N VAL A 465 5.46 20.35 51.99
CA VAL A 465 4.20 20.55 52.73
C VAL A 465 4.32 21.73 53.70
N ARG A 466 5.51 22.02 54.22
CA ARG A 466 5.75 23.16 55.12
C ARG A 466 5.64 24.52 54.41
N PHE A 467 5.90 24.58 53.10
CA PHE A 467 5.83 25.82 52.32
C PHE A 467 4.97 25.68 51.05
N PRO A 468 3.66 25.40 51.18
CA PRO A 468 2.80 25.02 50.06
C PRO A 468 2.67 26.12 49.00
N ILE A 469 2.63 27.39 49.42
CA ILE A 469 2.55 28.54 48.51
C ILE A 469 3.82 28.66 47.66
N THR A 470 5.00 28.48 48.26
CA THR A 470 6.27 28.57 47.51
C THR A 470 6.41 27.46 46.49
N VAL A 471 5.97 26.24 46.83
CA VAL A 471 5.98 25.09 45.92
C VAL A 471 5.00 25.31 44.77
N LEU A 472 3.82 25.85 45.06
CA LEU A 472 2.82 26.16 44.03
C LEU A 472 3.33 27.24 43.08
N VAL A 473 3.91 28.33 43.60
CA VAL A 473 4.51 29.41 42.80
C VAL A 473 5.67 28.87 41.96
N LEU A 474 6.55 28.04 42.53
CA LEU A 474 7.65 27.40 41.79
C LEU A 474 7.13 26.50 40.68
N THR A 475 6.08 25.71 40.94
CA THR A 475 5.47 24.82 39.95
C THR A 475 4.86 25.61 38.79
N VAL A 476 4.14 26.69 39.10
CA VAL A 476 3.58 27.60 38.10
C VAL A 476 4.70 28.29 37.31
N ALA A 477 5.75 28.77 37.98
CA ALA A 477 6.90 29.38 37.33
C ALA A 477 7.64 28.40 36.39
N LEU A 478 7.77 27.12 36.77
CA LEU A 478 8.34 26.07 35.92
C LEU A 478 7.45 25.77 34.71
N LEU A 479 6.12 25.71 34.88
CA LEU A 479 5.19 25.54 33.76
C LEU A 479 5.30 26.69 32.75
N PHE A 480 5.44 27.92 33.22
CA PHE A 480 5.67 29.07 32.33
C PHE A 480 7.07 29.06 31.73
N GLY A 481 8.10 28.65 32.48
CA GLY A 481 9.48 28.56 31.99
C GLY A 481 9.66 27.59 30.83
N VAL A 482 8.89 26.49 30.79
CA VAL A 482 8.91 25.52 29.67
C VAL A 482 8.25 26.09 28.41
N GLY A 483 7.32 27.04 28.52
CA GLY A 483 6.68 27.66 27.35
C GLY A 483 7.57 28.67 26.59
N PHE A 484 8.72 29.04 27.15
CA PHE A 484 9.69 29.98 26.56
C PHE A 484 10.98 29.31 26.06
N ALA A 485 11.09 27.98 26.18
CA ALA A 485 12.17 27.16 25.62
C ALA A 485 11.63 26.34 24.44
#